data_AF-A0A8T2EP25-F1
#
_entry.id   AF-A0A8T2EP25-F1
#
_cell.length_a   1.000
_cell.length_b   1.000
_cell.length_c   1.000
_cell.angle_alpha   90.00
_cell.angle_beta   90.00
_cell.angle_gamma   90.00
#
_symmetry.space_group_name_H-M   'P 1'
#
loop_
_entity.id
_entity.type
_entity.pdbx_description
1 polymer ?
#
loop_
_entity_poly.entity_id
_entity_poly.type
_entity_poly.pdbx_seq_one_letter_code
_entity_poly.pdbx_strand_id
1 'polypeptide(L)'
;MLAQSHFFSKSFDLIPPQSPALRSANPSLRISSSYSNSRLSFLSSSAIAVPVSRRRFCLTMASNSKRPNISNESPSELSDTELDRFVAVGNALADASGEVIRKYFRKKFDIVDKDDMSPVTIADQMAEEAMVSIIFQNLPSHAIYGEEKGWRCKEESADYVWVLDPIDGTKSFITGKPVFGTLIALLYKGKPILGLIDQPILKERWIGMNGRRTKLNGEDISTRSCPKLSQAYLYTTSPHLFSEEAEKAYSRVRDKVKVPLYGCDCYAYALLASGFVDLVIESGLKPYDFLALVPVIEGAGGTITDWTGKRFLWEASSSAVATSFNVVAAGDSDIHQQALESLEWH
;
A
#
# COMPACT_ATOMS: atom_id res chain seq x y z
N MET A 1 25.43 36.05 52.03
CA MET A 1 26.46 35.02 52.31
C MET A 1 26.92 34.46 50.98
N LEU A 2 28.20 34.65 50.71
CA LEU A 2 28.93 34.22 49.52
C LEU A 2 29.21 32.71 49.55
N ALA A 3 29.20 32.05 48.40
CA ALA A 3 30.19 31.04 48.05
C ALA A 3 30.31 30.95 46.53
N GLN A 4 31.39 31.55 46.02
CA GLN A 4 31.91 31.39 44.66
C GLN A 4 32.65 30.05 44.55
N SER A 5 32.67 29.46 43.35
CA SER A 5 33.79 28.62 42.92
C SER A 5 34.12 28.88 41.45
N HIS A 6 35.42 29.05 41.22
CA HIS A 6 36.08 29.53 40.01
C HIS A 6 36.37 28.41 39.00
N PHE A 7 36.36 28.80 37.71
CA PHE A 7 37.27 28.46 36.60
C PHE A 7 37.72 27.00 36.38
N PHE A 8 37.60 26.51 35.14
CA PHE A 8 38.75 26.40 34.22
C PHE A 8 38.30 26.17 32.77
N SER A 9 38.67 27.11 31.91
CA SER A 9 38.70 26.99 30.45
C SER A 9 39.87 26.07 30.04
N LYS A 10 39.62 25.12 29.15
CA LYS A 10 40.66 24.45 28.36
C LYS A 10 40.27 24.46 26.89
N SER A 11 40.88 25.37 26.15
CA SER A 11 40.99 25.33 24.70
C SER A 11 41.92 24.18 24.29
N PHE A 12 41.49 23.35 23.34
CA PHE A 12 42.36 22.46 22.60
C PHE A 12 42.12 22.68 21.11
N ASP A 13 43.08 23.38 20.47
CA ASP A 13 43.26 23.42 19.03
C ASP A 13 44.04 22.17 18.59
N LEU A 14 43.45 21.27 17.79
CA LEU A 14 44.19 20.32 16.98
C LEU A 14 43.44 19.95 15.68
N ILE A 15 43.84 20.65 14.60
CA ILE A 15 44.18 20.18 13.23
C ILE A 15 43.22 19.18 12.52
N PRO A 16 42.69 19.52 11.32
CA PRO A 16 41.90 18.61 10.49
C PRO A 16 42.79 17.60 9.71
N PRO A 17 42.31 16.37 9.44
CA PRO A 17 43.06 15.41 8.64
C PRO A 17 43.09 15.80 7.15
N GLN A 18 44.28 15.70 6.56
CA GLN A 18 44.57 15.94 5.15
C GLN A 18 43.95 14.86 4.25
N SER A 19 43.34 15.29 3.15
CA SER A 19 42.92 14.44 2.04
C SER A 19 44.12 14.09 1.14
N PRO A 20 44.26 12.85 0.64
CA PRO A 20 45.05 12.59 -0.55
C PRO A 20 44.16 12.58 -1.80
N ALA A 21 44.58 13.37 -2.78
CA ALA A 21 44.02 13.42 -4.12
C ALA A 21 44.40 12.18 -4.97
N LEU A 22 43.45 11.78 -5.81
CA LEU A 22 43.56 11.26 -7.19
C LEU A 22 44.78 10.40 -7.56
N ARG A 23 44.51 9.14 -7.94
CA ARG A 23 45.11 8.54 -9.15
C ARG A 23 44.10 7.71 -9.94
N SER A 24 43.93 8.14 -11.19
CA SER A 24 43.27 7.45 -12.29
C SER A 24 44.10 6.25 -12.76
N ALA A 25 43.43 5.14 -13.08
CA ALA A 25 43.90 4.19 -14.09
C ALA A 25 42.72 3.34 -14.59
N ASN A 26 42.17 3.71 -15.75
CA ASN A 26 41.51 2.76 -16.64
C ASN A 26 42.58 1.88 -17.28
N PRO A 27 42.25 0.61 -17.55
CA PRO A 27 42.46 0.13 -18.90
C PRO A 27 41.20 -0.55 -19.44
N SER A 28 40.73 0.05 -20.53
CA SER A 28 39.88 -0.53 -21.56
C SER A 28 40.37 -1.92 -22.01
N LEU A 29 39.47 -2.90 -22.00
CA LEU A 29 39.55 -4.10 -22.85
C LEU A 29 38.35 -4.09 -23.80
N ARG A 30 38.66 -3.85 -25.08
CA ARG A 30 37.83 -4.14 -26.25
C ARG A 30 38.10 -5.58 -26.71
N ILE A 31 37.27 -6.03 -27.67
CA ILE A 31 37.32 -7.24 -28.52
C ILE A 31 36.39 -8.34 -27.96
N SER A 32 35.44 -8.93 -28.68
CA SER A 32 35.08 -8.92 -30.11
C SER A 32 33.62 -9.31 -30.30
N SER A 33 32.99 -8.68 -31.28
CA SER A 33 31.80 -9.16 -31.98
C SER A 33 32.06 -10.47 -32.72
N SER A 34 31.17 -11.46 -32.56
CA SER A 34 30.98 -12.52 -33.55
C SER A 34 29.55 -12.47 -34.07
N TYR A 35 29.44 -11.93 -35.29
CA TYR A 35 28.30 -12.16 -36.17
C TYR A 35 28.29 -13.63 -36.58
N SER A 36 27.12 -14.27 -36.47
CA SER A 36 26.80 -15.47 -37.24
C SER A 36 25.46 -15.22 -37.94
N ASN A 37 25.56 -15.04 -39.25
CA ASN A 37 24.44 -15.09 -40.18
C ASN A 37 24.13 -16.55 -40.50
N SER A 38 22.87 -16.95 -40.36
CA SER A 38 22.31 -18.03 -41.16
C SER A 38 20.89 -17.67 -41.57
N ARG A 39 20.76 -17.29 -42.85
CA ARG A 39 19.52 -17.38 -43.62
C ARG A 39 19.23 -18.85 -43.88
N LEU A 40 17.96 -19.25 -43.83
CA LEU A 40 17.26 -19.82 -44.98
C LEU A 40 15.76 -19.97 -44.72
N SER A 41 15.03 -19.68 -45.77
CA SER A 41 13.60 -19.55 -46.01
C SER A 41 12.89 -20.89 -46.25
N PHE A 42 11.59 -20.98 -45.97
CA PHE A 42 10.49 -20.99 -46.97
C PHE A 42 9.16 -21.60 -46.45
N LEU A 43 8.05 -20.94 -46.82
CA LEU A 43 6.71 -21.44 -47.22
C LEU A 43 5.86 -22.21 -46.18
N SER A 44 4.54 -22.11 -46.10
CA SER A 44 3.49 -21.34 -46.79
C SER A 44 2.14 -21.58 -46.10
N SER A 45 1.20 -20.64 -46.27
CA SER A 45 -0.26 -20.82 -46.41
C SER A 45 -1.08 -21.40 -45.24
N SER A 46 -2.01 -20.61 -44.70
CA SER A 46 -3.40 -20.56 -45.22
C SER A 46 -4.33 -19.74 -44.33
N ALA A 47 -5.36 -19.20 -44.98
CA ALA A 47 -6.37 -18.27 -44.51
C ALA A 47 -7.35 -18.84 -43.48
N ILE A 48 -7.92 -17.95 -42.65
CA ILE A 48 -9.24 -18.17 -42.02
C ILE A 48 -10.08 -16.90 -42.16
N ALA A 49 -11.30 -17.10 -42.62
CA ALA A 49 -12.29 -16.12 -43.02
C ALA A 49 -13.12 -15.60 -41.84
N VAL A 50 -13.61 -14.36 -42.00
CA VAL A 50 -14.55 -13.65 -41.12
C VAL A 50 -15.99 -14.03 -41.50
N PRO A 51 -16.91 -14.24 -40.55
CA PRO A 51 -18.34 -14.19 -40.84
C PRO A 51 -18.95 -12.85 -40.40
N VAL A 52 -19.62 -12.23 -41.37
CA VAL A 52 -20.61 -11.16 -41.22
C VAL A 52 -21.93 -11.79 -40.78
N SER A 53 -22.53 -11.32 -39.67
CA SER A 53 -23.89 -11.71 -39.29
C SER A 53 -24.86 -10.53 -39.45
N ARG A 54 -25.96 -10.81 -40.15
CA ARG A 54 -26.99 -9.88 -40.62
C ARG A 54 -27.98 -9.53 -39.51
N ARG A 55 -28.31 -8.24 -39.44
CA ARG A 55 -29.48 -7.68 -38.74
C ARG A 55 -30.78 -8.34 -39.22
N ARG A 56 -31.68 -8.66 -38.29
CA ARG A 56 -33.13 -8.76 -38.54
C ARG A 56 -33.85 -7.71 -37.69
N PHE A 57 -34.60 -6.86 -38.37
CA PHE A 57 -35.62 -6.00 -37.80
C PHE A 57 -36.86 -6.83 -37.43
N CYS A 58 -37.45 -6.56 -36.27
CA CYS A 58 -38.87 -6.79 -36.03
C CYS A 58 -39.40 -5.62 -35.20
N LEU A 59 -40.45 -4.97 -35.69
CA LEU A 59 -41.10 -3.79 -35.10
C LEU A 59 -42.41 -4.21 -34.40
N THR A 60 -42.58 -3.67 -33.19
CA THR A 60 -43.80 -3.20 -32.51
C THR A 60 -44.93 -4.17 -32.15
N MET A 61 -45.31 -4.17 -30.87
CA MET A 61 -46.62 -3.68 -30.41
C MET A 61 -46.49 -3.07 -29.01
N ALA A 62 -47.09 -1.90 -28.83
CA ALA A 62 -47.16 -1.16 -27.58
C ALA A 62 -48.24 -1.74 -26.65
N SER A 63 -47.98 -1.76 -25.35
CA SER A 63 -49.02 -1.83 -24.33
C SER A 63 -48.75 -0.79 -23.26
N ASN A 64 -49.69 0.15 -23.17
CA ASN A 64 -49.74 1.26 -22.24
C ASN A 64 -50.19 0.72 -20.88
N SER A 65 -49.34 0.75 -19.87
CA SER A 65 -49.80 0.66 -18.48
C SER A 65 -49.10 1.71 -17.64
N LYS A 66 -49.88 2.73 -17.25
CA LYS A 66 -49.52 3.68 -16.21
C LYS A 66 -49.35 2.89 -14.91
N ARG A 67 -48.11 2.69 -14.48
CA ARG A 67 -47.76 2.31 -13.11
C ARG A 67 -47.24 3.54 -12.39
N PRO A 68 -47.59 3.75 -11.11
CA PRO A 68 -47.16 4.91 -10.36
C PRO A 68 -45.64 4.87 -10.22
N ASN A 69 -45.00 6.05 -10.36
CA ASN A 69 -43.61 6.28 -10.02
C ASN A 69 -43.40 5.92 -8.54
N ILE A 70 -42.96 4.69 -8.29
CA ILE A 70 -42.18 4.37 -7.10
C ILE A 70 -40.75 4.51 -7.59
N SER A 71 -40.15 5.65 -7.28
CA SER A 71 -38.71 5.82 -7.34
C SER A 71 -38.10 4.69 -6.53
N ASN A 72 -37.56 3.69 -7.23
CA ASN A 72 -36.56 2.81 -6.65
C ASN A 72 -35.39 3.71 -6.26
N GLU A 73 -35.36 4.16 -5.01
CA GLU A 73 -34.12 4.59 -4.38
C GLU A 73 -33.21 3.36 -4.35
N SER A 74 -32.36 3.27 -5.37
CA SER A 74 -31.20 2.40 -5.37
C SER A 74 -30.32 2.78 -4.18
N PRO A 75 -29.67 1.81 -3.50
CA PRO A 75 -28.89 2.08 -2.30
C PRO A 75 -27.87 3.18 -2.53
N SER A 76 -27.85 4.15 -1.62
CA SER A 76 -27.04 5.37 -1.59
C SER A 76 -25.62 5.21 -2.17
N GLU A 77 -25.43 5.61 -3.43
CA GLU A 77 -24.11 5.99 -3.91
C GLU A 77 -23.70 7.23 -3.11
N LEU A 78 -22.61 7.12 -2.34
CA LEU A 78 -21.95 8.26 -1.70
C LEU A 78 -21.80 9.38 -2.73
N SER A 79 -22.29 10.59 -2.42
CA SER A 79 -22.16 11.71 -3.34
C SER A 79 -20.68 12.04 -3.58
N ASP A 80 -20.33 12.42 -4.81
CA ASP A 80 -18.95 12.82 -5.14
C ASP A 80 -18.42 13.92 -4.21
N THR A 81 -19.29 14.83 -3.77
CA THR A 81 -18.95 15.92 -2.86
C THR A 81 -18.56 15.41 -1.46
N GLU A 82 -19.22 14.36 -0.99
CA GLU A 82 -18.93 13.76 0.31
C GLU A 82 -17.64 12.94 0.27
N LEU A 83 -17.40 12.22 -0.83
CA LEU A 83 -16.14 11.53 -1.04
C LEU A 83 -14.97 12.52 -1.12
N ASP A 84 -15.14 13.66 -1.81
CA ASP A 84 -14.14 14.74 -1.85
C ASP A 84 -13.84 15.30 -0.46
N ARG A 85 -14.87 15.44 0.39
CA ARG A 85 -14.69 15.84 1.80
C ARG A 85 -13.86 14.81 2.56
N PHE A 86 -14.13 13.52 2.40
CA PHE A 86 -13.34 12.47 3.06
C PHE A 86 -11.90 12.45 2.58
N VAL A 87 -11.65 12.67 1.29
CA VAL A 87 -10.30 12.79 0.73
C VAL A 87 -9.57 14.00 1.31
N ALA A 88 -10.25 15.14 1.45
CA ALA A 88 -9.67 16.33 2.06
C ALA A 88 -9.27 16.08 3.53
N VAL A 89 -10.14 15.41 4.31
CA VAL A 89 -9.80 14.98 5.67
C VAL A 89 -8.61 14.03 5.67
N GLY A 90 -8.62 12.98 4.84
CA GLY A 90 -7.53 12.01 4.73
C GLY A 90 -6.18 12.64 4.40
N ASN A 91 -6.16 13.66 3.54
CA ASN A 91 -4.93 14.44 3.29
C ASN A 91 -4.45 15.19 4.54
N ALA A 92 -5.35 15.83 5.28
CA ALA A 92 -4.98 16.51 6.52
C ALA A 92 -4.45 15.53 7.59
N LEU A 93 -4.98 14.30 7.63
CA LEU A 93 -4.46 13.23 8.49
C LEU A 93 -3.02 12.85 8.12
N ALA A 94 -2.78 12.58 6.83
CA ALA A 94 -1.45 12.22 6.33
C ALA A 94 -0.43 13.36 6.54
N ASP A 95 -0.84 14.62 6.37
CA ASP A 95 0.00 15.79 6.64
C ASP A 95 0.40 15.85 8.11
N ALA A 96 -0.57 15.71 9.03
CA ALA A 96 -0.34 15.74 10.47
C ALA A 96 0.54 14.57 10.94
N SER A 97 0.27 13.35 10.46
CA SER A 97 1.10 12.16 10.73
C SER A 97 2.54 12.40 10.27
N GLY A 98 2.72 12.83 9.02
CA GLY A 98 4.04 13.09 8.44
C GLY A 98 4.83 14.16 9.19
N GLU A 99 4.17 15.22 9.69
CA GLU A 99 4.82 16.24 10.52
C GLU A 99 5.36 15.69 11.84
N VAL A 100 4.62 14.78 12.49
CA VAL A 100 5.08 14.11 13.70
C VAL A 100 6.23 13.18 13.36
N ILE A 101 6.04 12.25 12.43
CA ILE A 101 7.02 11.21 12.05
C ILE A 101 8.37 11.81 11.66
N ARG A 102 8.38 12.89 10.86
CA ARG A 102 9.62 13.57 10.44
C ARG A 102 10.44 14.12 11.61
N LYS A 103 9.83 14.41 12.77
CA LYS A 103 10.54 14.85 13.98
C LYS A 103 11.34 13.73 14.62
N TYR A 104 10.91 12.47 14.47
CA TYR A 104 11.51 11.30 15.11
C TYR A 104 12.39 10.46 14.18
N PHE A 105 12.11 10.44 12.88
CA PHE A 105 12.88 9.62 11.93
C PHE A 105 14.38 10.02 11.89
N ARG A 106 15.26 9.02 11.98
CA ARG A 106 16.74 9.16 12.00
C ARG A 106 17.27 10.13 13.08
N LYS A 107 16.53 10.33 14.17
CA LYS A 107 17.05 11.02 15.35
C LYS A 107 17.69 10.03 16.31
N LYS A 108 18.78 10.46 16.92
CA LYS A 108 19.39 9.74 18.04
C LYS A 108 18.62 10.14 19.29
N PHE A 109 17.95 9.18 19.91
CA PHE A 109 17.36 9.35 21.23
C PHE A 109 18.16 8.50 22.19
N ASP A 110 18.43 9.03 23.38
CA ASP A 110 18.92 8.21 24.48
C ASP A 110 17.75 7.27 24.83
N ILE A 111 17.90 5.99 24.47
CA ILE A 111 16.94 4.96 24.86
C ILE A 111 17.07 4.84 26.37
N VAL A 112 16.23 5.58 27.08
CA VAL A 112 16.07 5.38 28.51
C VAL A 112 15.27 4.10 28.64
N ASP A 113 15.89 3.04 29.17
CA ASP A 113 15.26 1.77 29.52
C ASP A 113 14.17 1.99 30.59
N LYS A 114 13.03 2.49 30.13
CA LYS A 114 11.76 2.47 30.82
C LYS A 114 10.75 1.99 29.82
N ASP A 115 10.13 0.85 30.17
CA ASP A 115 9.10 0.12 29.46
C ASP A 115 8.46 0.88 28.29
N ASP A 116 8.72 0.37 27.08
CA ASP A 116 8.02 0.67 25.82
C ASP A 116 8.15 2.07 25.19
N MET A 117 9.03 2.94 25.68
CA MET A 117 9.20 4.32 25.15
C MET A 117 10.21 4.42 24.00
N SER A 118 10.15 3.50 23.03
CA SER A 118 11.03 3.59 21.86
C SER A 118 10.67 4.82 21.00
N PRO A 119 11.62 5.41 20.24
CA PRO A 119 11.31 6.51 19.34
C PRO A 119 10.22 6.20 18.31
N VAL A 120 10.09 4.94 17.90
CA VAL A 120 9.03 4.51 17.00
C VAL A 120 7.68 4.48 17.72
N THR A 121 7.62 3.96 18.95
CA THR A 121 6.39 3.93 19.76
C THR A 121 5.86 5.34 20.03
N ILE A 122 6.75 6.28 20.39
CA ILE A 122 6.37 7.68 20.63
C ILE A 122 5.88 8.35 19.34
N ALA A 123 6.60 8.14 18.23
CA ALA A 123 6.22 8.71 16.94
C ALA A 123 4.86 8.19 16.48
N ASP A 124 4.62 6.88 16.66
CA ASP A 124 3.39 6.19 16.30
C ASP A 124 2.19 6.74 17.09
N GLN A 125 2.27 6.69 18.43
CA GLN A 125 1.20 7.19 19.31
C GLN A 125 0.89 8.67 19.08
N MET A 126 1.91 9.51 18.89
CA MET A 126 1.71 10.95 18.65
C MET A 126 1.09 11.23 17.28
N ALA A 127 1.46 10.46 16.26
CA ALA A 127 0.90 10.58 14.91
C ALA A 127 -0.56 10.11 14.89
N GLU A 128 -0.87 8.99 15.56
CA GLU A 128 -2.24 8.51 15.70
C GLU A 128 -3.14 9.55 16.38
N GLU A 129 -2.71 10.11 17.51
CA GLU A 129 -3.50 11.12 18.24
C GLU A 129 -3.72 12.42 17.45
N ALA A 130 -2.74 12.82 16.63
CA ALA A 130 -2.88 13.97 15.74
C ALA A 130 -3.97 13.70 14.68
N MET A 131 -3.96 12.51 14.07
CA MET A 131 -4.99 12.10 13.10
C MET A 131 -6.37 12.00 13.76
N VAL A 132 -6.48 11.34 14.90
CA VAL A 132 -7.72 11.15 15.66
C VAL A 132 -8.39 12.48 15.99
N SER A 133 -7.59 13.46 16.42
CA SER A 133 -8.08 14.79 16.75
C SER A 133 -8.74 15.46 15.55
N ILE A 134 -8.13 15.35 14.37
CA ILE A 134 -8.67 15.91 13.12
C ILE A 134 -9.97 15.18 12.71
N ILE A 135 -10.02 13.85 12.82
CA ILE A 135 -11.22 13.06 12.50
C ILE A 135 -12.38 13.51 13.37
N PHE A 136 -12.23 13.52 14.70
CA PHE A 136 -13.34 13.84 15.59
C PHE A 136 -13.78 15.31 15.57
N GLN A 137 -12.94 16.22 15.07
CA GLN A 137 -13.30 17.62 14.81
C GLN A 137 -14.13 17.78 13.53
N ASN A 138 -13.80 17.02 12.47
CA ASN A 138 -14.44 17.16 11.16
C ASN A 138 -15.61 16.20 10.94
N LEU A 139 -15.59 15.03 11.59
CA LEU A 139 -16.45 13.88 11.36
C LEU A 139 -16.83 13.21 12.70
N PRO A 140 -17.56 13.91 13.59
CA PRO A 140 -17.79 13.47 14.98
C PRO A 140 -18.58 12.16 15.13
N SER A 141 -19.36 11.75 14.11
CA SER A 141 -20.12 10.50 14.08
C SER A 141 -19.33 9.31 13.53
N HIS A 142 -18.10 9.52 13.06
CA HIS A 142 -17.26 8.44 12.56
C HIS A 142 -16.51 7.78 13.71
N ALA A 143 -16.23 6.49 13.57
CA ALA A 143 -15.35 5.77 14.48
C ALA A 143 -13.92 5.70 13.94
N ILE A 144 -13.01 5.28 14.82
CA ILE A 144 -11.60 5.05 14.54
C ILE A 144 -11.24 3.66 15.05
N TYR A 145 -10.36 2.97 14.32
CA TYR A 145 -9.68 1.76 14.78
C TYR A 145 -8.18 1.90 14.53
N GLY A 146 -7.39 1.92 15.59
CA GLY A 146 -5.92 1.96 15.51
C GLY A 146 -5.28 0.73 16.14
N GLU A 147 -4.00 0.51 15.89
CA GLU A 147 -3.23 -0.60 16.47
C GLU A 147 -3.23 -0.54 18.00
N GLU A 148 -2.87 0.62 18.57
CA GLU A 148 -2.60 0.77 20.00
C GLU A 148 -3.88 0.81 20.85
N LYS A 149 -4.89 1.56 20.38
CA LYS A 149 -6.09 1.89 21.17
C LYS A 149 -7.35 1.19 20.67
N GLY A 150 -7.24 0.39 19.60
CA GLY A 150 -8.38 -0.29 19.00
C GLY A 150 -9.52 0.66 18.65
N TRP A 151 -10.75 0.23 18.93
CA TRP A 151 -11.97 0.96 18.61
C TRP A 151 -12.18 2.21 19.49
N ARG A 152 -12.44 3.34 18.84
CA ARG A 152 -12.88 4.59 19.48
C ARG A 152 -14.03 5.21 18.69
N CYS A 153 -15.13 5.47 19.36
CA CYS A 153 -16.29 6.18 18.80
C CYS A 153 -16.91 7.06 19.89
N LYS A 154 -17.51 8.20 19.51
CA LYS A 154 -18.32 9.02 20.41
C LYS A 154 -19.73 8.45 20.61
N GLU A 155 -20.17 7.60 19.68
CA GLU A 155 -21.47 6.94 19.65
C GLU A 155 -21.31 5.41 19.88
N GLU A 156 -22.42 4.69 20.06
CA GLU A 156 -22.40 3.23 20.28
C GLU A 156 -21.95 2.44 19.03
N SER A 157 -22.21 2.98 17.84
CA SER A 157 -21.85 2.40 16.55
C SER A 157 -21.54 3.51 15.54
N ALA A 158 -20.90 3.15 14.42
CA ALA A 158 -20.66 4.06 13.31
C ALA A 158 -20.70 3.30 11.99
N ASP A 159 -21.33 3.88 10.98
CA ASP A 159 -21.31 3.34 9.61
C ASP A 159 -19.93 3.55 8.94
N TYR A 160 -19.24 4.62 9.32
CA TYR A 160 -17.94 5.00 8.81
C TYR A 160 -16.85 4.81 9.86
N VAL A 161 -15.80 4.08 9.49
CA VAL A 161 -14.69 3.78 10.38
C VAL A 161 -13.36 4.08 9.71
N TRP A 162 -12.55 4.93 10.35
CA TRP A 162 -11.19 5.21 9.93
C TRP A 162 -10.25 4.19 10.56
N VAL A 163 -9.54 3.42 9.74
CA VAL A 163 -8.55 2.44 10.21
C VAL A 163 -7.16 3.02 9.93
N LEU A 164 -6.33 3.11 10.97
CA LEU A 164 -5.08 3.86 10.95
C LEU A 164 -3.90 2.97 11.34
N ASP A 165 -2.82 3.08 10.59
CA ASP A 165 -1.47 2.68 11.00
C ASP A 165 -0.53 3.86 10.71
N PRO A 166 -0.05 4.58 11.73
CA PRO A 166 0.86 5.68 11.52
C PRO A 166 2.21 5.27 10.91
N ILE A 167 2.76 4.10 11.25
CA ILE A 167 4.08 3.62 10.81
C ILE A 167 4.05 2.13 10.44
N ASP A 168 3.48 1.82 9.29
CA ASP A 168 3.64 0.51 8.66
C ASP A 168 5.09 0.34 8.20
N GLY A 169 5.74 -0.75 8.64
CA GLY A 169 7.18 -0.96 8.47
C GLY A 169 8.02 -0.37 9.60
N THR A 170 7.62 -0.57 10.86
CA THR A 170 8.35 -0.13 12.07
C THR A 170 9.85 -0.50 12.05
N LYS A 171 10.24 -1.66 11.51
CA LYS A 171 11.66 -2.06 11.38
C LYS A 171 12.42 -1.18 10.37
N SER A 172 11.78 -0.81 9.27
CA SER A 172 12.31 0.16 8.31
C SER A 172 12.50 1.53 8.95
N PHE A 173 11.53 1.99 9.75
CA PHE A 173 11.64 3.24 10.51
C PHE A 173 12.82 3.22 11.50
N ILE A 174 12.91 2.21 12.37
CA ILE A 174 13.95 2.08 13.41
C ILE A 174 15.35 2.06 12.78
N THR A 175 15.52 1.35 11.67
CA THR A 175 16.82 1.21 10.99
C THR A 175 17.14 2.38 10.05
N GLY A 176 16.24 3.37 9.95
CA GLY A 176 16.45 4.57 9.15
C GLY A 176 16.25 4.36 7.65
N LYS A 177 15.55 3.32 7.22
CA LYS A 177 15.19 3.06 5.81
C LYS A 177 13.87 3.78 5.48
N PRO A 178 13.84 4.74 4.53
CA PRO A 178 12.66 5.56 4.26
C PRO A 178 11.67 4.85 3.32
N VAL A 179 11.24 3.64 3.69
CA VAL A 179 10.26 2.83 2.94
C VAL A 179 9.11 2.33 3.82
N PHE A 180 9.03 2.81 5.06
CA PHE A 180 7.82 2.71 5.87
C PHE A 180 6.77 3.70 5.34
N GLY A 181 5.50 3.54 5.71
CA GLY A 181 4.44 4.48 5.32
C GLY A 181 3.38 4.66 6.40
N THR A 182 2.63 5.76 6.32
CA THR A 182 1.37 5.93 7.06
C THR A 182 0.24 5.37 6.21
N LEU A 183 -0.56 4.47 6.78
CA LEU A 183 -1.74 3.88 6.16
C LEU A 183 -3.01 4.45 6.77
N ILE A 184 -3.92 4.90 5.90
CA ILE A 184 -5.20 5.48 6.30
C ILE A 184 -6.27 4.87 5.41
N ALA A 185 -7.16 4.08 6.02
CA ALA A 185 -8.34 3.57 5.35
C ALA A 185 -9.60 4.22 5.90
N LEU A 186 -10.59 4.46 5.05
CA LEU A 186 -11.96 4.71 5.46
C LEU A 186 -12.83 3.57 4.98
N LEU A 187 -13.53 2.95 5.92
CA LEU A 187 -14.50 1.89 5.66
C LEU A 187 -15.91 2.47 5.73
N TYR A 188 -16.79 1.99 4.84
CA TYR A 188 -18.23 2.12 4.97
C TYR A 188 -18.83 0.73 5.14
N LYS A 189 -19.45 0.47 6.29
CA LYS A 189 -20.04 -0.85 6.63
C LYS A 189 -19.08 -2.02 6.36
N GLY A 190 -17.85 -1.87 6.85
CA GLY A 190 -16.79 -2.87 6.74
C GLY A 190 -16.07 -2.96 5.39
N LYS A 191 -16.52 -2.23 4.37
CA LYS A 191 -15.89 -2.19 3.04
C LYS A 191 -14.94 -0.99 2.92
N PRO A 192 -13.67 -1.16 2.54
CA PRO A 192 -12.79 -0.04 2.21
C PRO A 192 -13.35 0.80 1.04
N ILE A 193 -13.46 2.11 1.24
CA ILE A 193 -13.95 3.05 0.22
C ILE A 193 -12.92 4.12 -0.17
N LEU A 194 -11.96 4.39 0.71
CA LEU A 194 -10.84 5.31 0.51
C LEU A 194 -9.61 4.74 1.23
N GLY A 195 -8.45 4.85 0.58
CA GLY A 195 -7.17 4.39 1.09
C GLY A 195 -6.06 5.36 0.74
N LEU A 196 -5.19 5.67 1.69
CA LEU A 196 -3.97 6.45 1.48
C LEU A 196 -2.75 5.66 1.96
N ILE A 197 -1.68 5.74 1.17
CA ILE A 197 -0.32 5.34 1.56
C ILE A 197 0.52 6.62 1.48
N ASP A 198 1.04 7.09 2.60
CA ASP A 198 1.91 8.28 2.64
C ASP A 198 3.33 7.89 3.07
N GLN A 199 4.32 8.21 2.24
CA GLN A 199 5.72 8.16 2.60
C GLN A 199 6.19 9.58 2.96
N PRO A 200 6.25 9.95 4.25
CA PRO A 200 6.40 11.35 4.67
C PRO A 200 7.81 11.93 4.49
N ILE A 201 8.82 11.09 4.24
CA ILE A 201 10.22 11.48 4.01
C ILE A 201 10.46 11.75 2.52
N LEU A 202 10.00 10.84 1.66
CA LEU A 202 10.07 10.93 0.20
C LEU A 202 9.00 11.87 -0.37
N LYS A 203 7.97 12.19 0.42
CA LYS A 203 6.82 13.02 0.04
C LYS A 203 6.06 12.42 -1.14
N GLU A 204 5.77 11.13 -1.02
CA GLU A 204 4.99 10.38 -1.98
C GLU A 204 3.68 9.95 -1.32
N ARG A 205 2.56 10.30 -1.93
CA ARG A 205 1.23 9.98 -1.43
C ARG A 205 0.40 9.33 -2.51
N TRP A 206 0.02 8.08 -2.25
CA TRP A 206 -0.95 7.33 -3.05
C TRP A 206 -2.33 7.51 -2.45
N ILE A 207 -3.32 7.82 -3.28
CA ILE A 207 -4.72 7.97 -2.87
C ILE A 207 -5.59 7.17 -3.82
N GLY A 208 -6.26 6.15 -3.29
CA GLY A 208 -7.25 5.34 -4.00
C GLY A 208 -8.63 5.50 -3.38
N MET A 209 -9.67 5.52 -4.21
CA MET A 209 -11.06 5.63 -3.75
C MET A 209 -12.01 4.99 -4.75
N ASN A 210 -13.14 4.49 -4.25
CA ASN A 210 -14.13 3.82 -5.11
C ASN A 210 -14.60 4.74 -6.25
N GLY A 211 -14.63 4.20 -7.47
CA GLY A 211 -15.13 4.90 -8.66
C GLY A 211 -14.14 5.87 -9.31
N ARG A 212 -12.92 6.04 -8.77
CA ARG A 212 -11.90 6.94 -9.36
C ARG A 212 -10.56 6.25 -9.50
N ARG A 213 -9.73 6.75 -10.44
CA ARG A 213 -8.36 6.25 -10.61
C ARG A 213 -7.50 6.65 -9.42
N THR A 214 -6.65 5.72 -9.00
CA THR A 214 -5.64 5.99 -7.98
C THR A 214 -4.66 7.05 -8.47
N LYS A 215 -4.26 7.93 -7.56
CA LYS A 215 -3.30 9.00 -7.84
C LYS A 215 -2.04 8.86 -6.99
N LEU A 216 -0.88 9.16 -7.57
CA LEU A 216 0.36 9.43 -6.86
C LEU A 216 0.65 10.94 -6.98
N ASN A 217 0.69 11.64 -5.85
CA ASN A 217 0.98 13.08 -5.81
C ASN A 217 0.09 13.92 -6.77
N GLY A 218 -1.16 13.50 -6.96
CA GLY A 218 -2.15 14.17 -7.82
C GLY A 218 -2.26 13.63 -9.25
N GLU A 219 -1.28 12.86 -9.71
CA GLU A 219 -1.23 12.28 -11.06
C GLU A 219 -1.83 10.88 -11.08
N ASP A 220 -2.66 10.59 -12.09
CA ASP A 220 -3.25 9.26 -12.28
C ASP A 220 -2.14 8.23 -12.53
N ILE A 221 -2.22 7.08 -11.84
CA ILE A 221 -1.31 5.96 -12.04
C ILE A 221 -2.08 4.71 -12.50
N SER A 222 -1.33 3.71 -12.96
CA SER A 222 -1.90 2.41 -13.30
C SER A 222 -0.88 1.30 -13.06
N THR A 223 -1.39 0.12 -12.73
CA THR A 223 -0.61 -1.12 -12.78
C THR A 223 -0.16 -1.42 -14.22
N ARG A 224 0.69 -2.44 -14.38
CA ARG A 224 1.10 -2.93 -15.70
C ARG A 224 0.61 -4.35 -15.93
N SER A 225 0.45 -4.71 -17.20
CA SER A 225 0.23 -6.10 -17.62
C SER A 225 1.49 -6.94 -17.42
N CYS A 226 1.32 -8.21 -17.05
CA CYS A 226 2.42 -9.16 -16.95
C CYS A 226 2.00 -10.51 -17.60
N PRO A 227 2.66 -10.97 -18.69
CA PRO A 227 2.15 -12.09 -19.49
C PRO A 227 2.07 -13.45 -18.78
N LYS A 228 2.92 -13.69 -17.78
CA LYS A 228 3.01 -14.97 -17.06
C LYS A 228 3.73 -14.83 -15.73
N LEU A 229 3.44 -15.73 -14.78
CA LEU A 229 4.03 -15.69 -13.44
C LEU A 229 5.57 -15.69 -13.45
N SER A 230 6.20 -16.45 -14.35
CA SER A 230 7.67 -16.50 -14.54
C SER A 230 8.31 -15.20 -15.05
N GLN A 231 7.52 -14.17 -15.35
CA GLN A 231 8.01 -12.82 -15.68
C GLN A 231 7.72 -11.79 -14.58
N ALA A 232 6.97 -12.17 -13.55
CA ALA A 232 6.58 -11.29 -12.45
C ALA A 232 7.75 -11.00 -11.51
N TYR A 233 7.91 -9.74 -11.14
CA TYR A 233 8.71 -9.32 -9.99
C TYR A 233 7.82 -9.37 -8.74
N LEU A 234 8.21 -10.22 -7.79
CA LEU A 234 7.51 -10.45 -6.55
C LEU A 234 8.17 -9.67 -5.42
N TYR A 235 7.36 -9.03 -4.58
CA TYR A 235 7.80 -8.53 -3.27
C TYR A 235 7.11 -9.26 -2.12
N THR A 236 7.80 -9.31 -0.99
CA THR A 236 7.26 -9.59 0.35
C THR A 236 8.16 -8.91 1.38
N THR A 237 7.67 -8.55 2.56
CA THR A 237 8.51 -7.84 3.54
C THR A 237 9.71 -8.68 3.99
N SER A 238 9.51 -9.95 4.34
CA SER A 238 10.59 -10.80 4.82
C SER A 238 10.28 -12.27 4.55
N PRO A 239 11.29 -13.08 4.17
CA PRO A 239 11.10 -14.53 4.05
C PRO A 239 10.79 -15.19 5.41
N HIS A 240 11.04 -14.51 6.53
CA HIS A 240 10.84 -15.04 7.88
C HIS A 240 9.47 -14.71 8.50
N LEU A 241 8.61 -13.99 7.79
CA LEU A 241 7.24 -13.67 8.24
C LEU A 241 6.20 -14.71 7.79
N PHE A 242 6.68 -15.81 7.22
CA PHE A 242 5.86 -16.98 6.92
C PHE A 242 6.18 -18.09 7.91
N SER A 243 5.14 -18.80 8.37
CA SER A 243 5.29 -19.95 9.25
C SER A 243 4.53 -21.15 8.71
N GLU A 244 5.07 -22.34 8.96
CA GLU A 244 4.38 -23.62 8.76
C GLU A 244 3.80 -23.78 7.34
N GLU A 245 2.48 -23.95 7.21
CA GLU A 245 1.79 -24.12 5.93
C GLU A 245 1.91 -22.87 5.04
N ALA A 246 1.93 -21.68 5.63
CA ALA A 246 2.02 -20.43 4.87
C ALA A 246 3.37 -20.30 4.15
N GLU A 247 4.45 -20.78 4.77
CA GLU A 247 5.79 -20.80 4.17
C GLU A 247 5.85 -21.76 2.96
N LYS A 248 5.21 -22.93 3.07
CA LYS A 248 5.11 -23.91 1.98
C LYS A 248 4.32 -23.33 0.79
N ALA A 249 3.20 -22.65 1.08
CA ALA A 249 2.38 -22.00 0.06
C ALA A 249 3.13 -20.87 -0.65
N TYR A 250 3.74 -19.96 0.11
CA TYR A 250 4.56 -18.89 -0.45
C TYR A 250 5.71 -19.44 -1.31
N SER A 251 6.41 -20.49 -0.86
CA SER A 251 7.53 -21.09 -1.60
C SER A 251 7.12 -21.59 -2.99
N ARG A 252 5.92 -22.19 -3.14
CA ARG A 252 5.40 -22.63 -4.45
C ARG A 252 5.25 -21.49 -5.45
N VAL A 253 4.92 -20.28 -4.98
CA VAL A 253 4.85 -19.09 -5.85
C VAL A 253 6.23 -18.50 -6.07
N ARG A 254 7.02 -18.32 -5.00
CA ARG A 254 8.37 -17.76 -5.01
C ARG A 254 9.27 -18.45 -6.03
N ASP A 255 9.17 -19.76 -6.15
CA ASP A 255 10.03 -20.55 -7.04
C ASP A 255 9.57 -20.52 -8.51
N LYS A 256 8.40 -19.93 -8.80
CA LYS A 256 7.84 -19.79 -10.16
C LYS A 256 7.93 -18.37 -10.72
N VAL A 257 8.21 -17.36 -9.89
CA VAL A 257 8.32 -15.97 -10.34
C VAL A 257 9.67 -15.67 -11.00
N LYS A 258 9.80 -14.49 -11.62
CA LYS A 258 11.07 -14.09 -12.24
C LYS A 258 12.17 -13.87 -11.19
N VAL A 259 11.86 -13.04 -10.18
CA VAL A 259 12.75 -12.72 -9.06
C VAL A 259 11.89 -12.36 -7.85
N PRO A 260 12.14 -12.98 -6.67
CA PRO A 260 11.61 -12.51 -5.40
C PRO A 260 12.52 -11.42 -4.79
N LEU A 261 11.91 -10.32 -4.34
CA LEU A 261 12.52 -9.14 -3.73
C LEU A 261 11.90 -8.89 -2.35
N TYR A 262 12.58 -8.11 -1.49
CA TYR A 262 12.24 -8.04 -0.07
C TYR A 262 12.35 -6.66 0.57
N GLY A 263 11.60 -6.46 1.67
CA GLY A 263 11.95 -5.54 2.75
C GLY A 263 11.39 -4.13 2.68
N CYS A 264 10.14 -3.94 2.24
CA CYS A 264 9.57 -2.59 2.20
C CYS A 264 8.05 -2.49 2.42
N ASP A 265 7.44 -3.43 3.15
CA ASP A 265 6.11 -3.27 3.75
C ASP A 265 5.06 -2.72 2.73
N CYS A 266 4.22 -1.75 3.11
CA CYS A 266 3.25 -1.09 2.21
C CYS A 266 3.86 -0.48 0.94
N TYR A 267 5.13 -0.10 0.95
CA TYR A 267 5.77 0.54 -0.19
C TYR A 267 5.88 -0.41 -1.39
N ALA A 268 5.94 -1.73 -1.17
CA ALA A 268 5.85 -2.72 -2.24
C ALA A 268 4.51 -2.64 -2.99
N TYR A 269 3.43 -2.45 -2.25
CA TYR A 269 2.07 -2.30 -2.80
C TYR A 269 1.90 -0.96 -3.53
N ALA A 270 2.51 0.11 -3.02
CA ALA A 270 2.55 1.41 -3.69
C ALA A 270 3.28 1.35 -5.04
N LEU A 271 4.42 0.64 -5.09
CA LEU A 271 5.15 0.36 -6.34
C LEU A 271 4.36 -0.53 -7.30
N LEU A 272 3.60 -1.50 -6.78
CA LEU A 272 2.69 -2.33 -7.58
C LEU A 272 1.58 -1.48 -8.21
N ALA A 273 0.91 -0.64 -7.42
CA ALA A 273 -0.12 0.29 -7.92
C ALA A 273 0.43 1.24 -9.00
N SER A 274 1.73 1.55 -8.95
CA SER A 274 2.41 2.41 -9.93
C SER A 274 2.99 1.63 -11.13
N GLY A 275 2.76 0.32 -11.23
CA GLY A 275 3.19 -0.49 -12.37
C GLY A 275 4.67 -0.91 -12.37
N PHE A 276 5.37 -0.77 -11.25
CA PHE A 276 6.78 -1.16 -11.12
C PHE A 276 6.98 -2.57 -10.56
N VAL A 277 6.00 -3.09 -9.82
CA VAL A 277 5.95 -4.44 -9.23
C VAL A 277 4.74 -5.19 -9.79
N ASP A 278 4.87 -6.50 -10.00
CA ASP A 278 3.79 -7.31 -10.58
C ASP A 278 2.97 -8.07 -9.53
N LEU A 279 3.62 -8.48 -8.43
CA LEU A 279 3.03 -9.34 -7.41
C LEU A 279 3.57 -8.99 -6.02
N VAL A 280 2.70 -8.96 -5.01
CA VAL A 280 3.07 -8.89 -3.59
C VAL A 280 2.31 -9.99 -2.85
N ILE A 281 3.02 -10.77 -2.03
CA ILE A 281 2.42 -11.85 -1.22
C ILE A 281 2.95 -11.74 0.21
N GLU A 282 2.03 -11.65 1.16
CA GLU A 282 2.34 -11.54 2.58
C GLU A 282 1.40 -12.40 3.43
N SER A 283 1.87 -12.75 4.63
CA SER A 283 1.14 -13.51 5.63
C SER A 283 1.24 -12.79 6.96
N GLY A 284 0.18 -12.85 7.76
CA GLY A 284 0.20 -12.32 9.13
C GLY A 284 -0.27 -10.87 9.28
N LEU A 285 -0.68 -10.19 8.20
CA LEU A 285 -1.04 -8.76 8.23
C LEU A 285 -2.29 -8.47 9.04
N LYS A 286 -2.27 -7.40 9.82
CA LYS A 286 -3.41 -6.88 10.55
C LYS A 286 -4.30 -6.01 9.65
N PRO A 287 -5.57 -5.77 10.01
CA PRO A 287 -6.47 -4.96 9.19
C PRO A 287 -5.92 -3.57 8.88
N TYR A 288 -5.23 -2.94 9.83
CA TYR A 288 -4.62 -1.63 9.64
C TYR A 288 -3.45 -1.64 8.65
N ASP A 289 -2.79 -2.79 8.44
CA ASP A 289 -1.68 -2.96 7.50
C ASP A 289 -2.13 -3.10 6.02
N PHE A 290 -3.39 -3.49 5.76
CA PHE A 290 -3.83 -3.78 4.38
C PHE A 290 -5.10 -3.06 3.91
N LEU A 291 -5.99 -2.60 4.80
CA LEU A 291 -7.27 -2.03 4.37
C LEU A 291 -7.10 -0.75 3.52
N ALA A 292 -6.04 0.03 3.77
CA ALA A 292 -5.71 1.21 2.98
C ALA A 292 -5.19 0.84 1.57
N LEU A 293 -4.60 -0.35 1.43
CA LEU A 293 -4.04 -0.83 0.17
C LEU A 293 -5.14 -1.20 -0.83
N VAL A 294 -6.31 -1.64 -0.34
CA VAL A 294 -7.40 -2.14 -1.18
C VAL A 294 -7.87 -1.09 -2.21
N PRO A 295 -8.33 0.12 -1.81
CA PRO A 295 -8.76 1.11 -2.78
C PRO A 295 -7.62 1.62 -3.67
N VAL A 296 -6.38 1.66 -3.15
CA VAL A 296 -5.19 2.10 -3.90
C VAL A 296 -4.88 1.14 -5.05
N ILE A 297 -4.88 -0.16 -4.80
CA ILE A 297 -4.56 -1.17 -5.80
C ILE A 297 -5.71 -1.34 -6.79
N GLU A 298 -6.95 -1.47 -6.31
CA GLU A 298 -8.12 -1.62 -7.18
C GLU A 298 -8.29 -0.38 -8.09
N GLY A 299 -8.11 0.82 -7.54
CA GLY A 299 -8.20 2.08 -8.31
C GLY A 299 -7.07 2.27 -9.33
N ALA A 300 -5.94 1.55 -9.19
CA ALA A 300 -4.85 1.53 -10.16
C ALA A 300 -5.05 0.46 -11.27
N GLY A 301 -6.10 -0.37 -11.17
CA GLY A 301 -6.38 -1.47 -12.09
C GLY A 301 -5.82 -2.82 -11.65
N GLY A 302 -5.26 -2.93 -10.44
CA GLY A 302 -4.78 -4.17 -9.87
C GLY A 302 -5.86 -4.98 -9.15
N THR A 303 -5.49 -6.16 -8.67
CA THR A 303 -6.34 -7.04 -7.85
C THR A 303 -5.66 -7.35 -6.53
N ILE A 304 -6.40 -7.31 -5.42
CA ILE A 304 -5.91 -7.64 -4.07
C ILE A 304 -6.99 -8.44 -3.32
N THR A 305 -6.60 -9.57 -2.75
CA THR A 305 -7.50 -10.51 -2.05
C THR A 305 -6.77 -11.21 -0.91
N ASP A 306 -7.53 -11.99 -0.12
CA ASP A 306 -6.92 -13.04 0.66
C ASP A 306 -6.37 -14.18 -0.23
N TRP A 307 -5.63 -15.12 0.36
CA TRP A 307 -5.07 -16.26 -0.38
C TRP A 307 -6.12 -17.28 -0.88
N THR A 308 -7.39 -17.15 -0.49
CA THR A 308 -8.51 -17.93 -1.06
C THR A 308 -9.20 -17.19 -2.21
N GLY A 309 -8.73 -15.99 -2.57
CA GLY A 309 -9.31 -15.16 -3.61
C GLY A 309 -10.52 -14.33 -3.15
N LYS A 310 -10.82 -14.27 -1.84
CA LYS A 310 -11.95 -13.48 -1.33
C LYS A 310 -11.55 -12.03 -1.13
N ARG A 311 -12.51 -11.14 -1.40
CA ARG A 311 -12.39 -9.71 -1.11
C ARG A 311 -12.41 -9.48 0.40
N PHE A 312 -11.71 -8.44 0.83
CA PHE A 312 -11.69 -8.03 2.22
C PHE A 312 -12.99 -7.31 2.60
N LEU A 313 -13.68 -7.90 3.58
CA LEU A 313 -14.76 -7.28 4.33
C LEU A 313 -14.38 -7.43 5.80
N TRP A 314 -14.15 -6.32 6.50
CA TRP A 314 -13.74 -6.33 7.90
C TRP A 314 -14.62 -5.40 8.71
N GLU A 315 -15.49 -5.97 9.53
CA GLU A 315 -16.43 -5.24 10.38
C GLU A 315 -15.72 -4.70 11.62
N ALA A 316 -15.06 -3.55 11.46
CA ALA A 316 -14.52 -2.78 12.56
C ALA A 316 -15.64 -2.42 13.56
N SER A 317 -15.49 -2.83 14.82
CA SER A 317 -16.45 -2.58 15.89
C SER A 317 -15.76 -2.59 17.25
N SER A 318 -16.48 -2.21 18.30
CA SER A 318 -15.98 -2.24 19.69
C SER A 318 -15.57 -3.65 20.17
N SER A 319 -16.13 -4.70 19.57
CA SER A 319 -15.81 -6.11 19.86
C SER A 319 -14.90 -6.75 18.81
N ALA A 320 -14.50 -6.02 17.76
CA ALA A 320 -13.69 -6.58 16.69
C ALA A 320 -12.28 -6.91 17.18
N VAL A 321 -11.83 -8.12 16.87
CA VAL A 321 -10.45 -8.55 17.09
C VAL A 321 -9.68 -8.37 15.80
N ALA A 322 -8.55 -7.66 15.86
CA ALA A 322 -7.60 -7.51 14.75
C ALA A 322 -6.85 -8.83 14.51
N THR A 323 -7.54 -9.80 13.89
CA THR A 323 -6.94 -11.07 13.45
C THR A 323 -5.96 -10.82 12.30
N SER A 324 -5.05 -11.76 12.10
CA SER A 324 -4.09 -11.69 11.00
C SER A 324 -4.68 -12.29 9.71
N PHE A 325 -4.27 -11.74 8.57
CA PHE A 325 -4.72 -12.11 7.23
C PHE A 325 -3.52 -12.44 6.34
N ASN A 326 -3.76 -13.33 5.38
CA ASN A 326 -2.83 -13.60 4.30
C ASN A 326 -3.27 -12.83 3.07
N VAL A 327 -2.41 -12.01 2.50
CA VAL A 327 -2.74 -11.07 1.44
C VAL A 327 -1.95 -11.39 0.18
N VAL A 328 -2.62 -11.36 -0.97
CA VAL A 328 -1.98 -11.40 -2.29
C VAL A 328 -2.52 -10.26 -3.15
N ALA A 329 -1.61 -9.49 -3.74
CA ALA A 329 -1.93 -8.41 -4.66
C ALA A 329 -1.15 -8.56 -5.96
N ALA A 330 -1.79 -8.36 -7.10
CA ALA A 330 -1.14 -8.37 -8.41
C ALA A 330 -1.57 -7.17 -9.26
N GLY A 331 -0.66 -6.71 -10.12
CA GLY A 331 -0.95 -5.67 -11.10
C GLY A 331 -1.85 -6.12 -12.24
N ASP A 332 -1.92 -7.44 -12.48
CA ASP A 332 -2.63 -8.10 -13.57
C ASP A 332 -3.47 -9.26 -13.00
N SER A 333 -4.74 -9.37 -13.40
CA SER A 333 -5.67 -10.39 -12.89
C SER A 333 -5.26 -11.82 -13.25
N ASP A 334 -4.61 -12.02 -14.41
CA ASP A 334 -4.17 -13.35 -14.83
C ASP A 334 -2.98 -13.82 -13.97
N ILE A 335 -2.14 -12.88 -13.51
CA ILE A 335 -1.05 -13.16 -12.56
C ILE A 335 -1.59 -13.43 -11.16
N HIS A 336 -2.61 -12.68 -10.73
CA HIS A 336 -3.31 -12.93 -9.48
C HIS A 336 -3.86 -14.37 -9.43
N GLN A 337 -4.56 -14.79 -10.48
CA GLN A 337 -5.11 -16.14 -10.58
C GLN A 337 -4.03 -17.22 -10.58
N GLN A 338 -2.95 -17.05 -11.36
CA GLN A 338 -1.81 -17.99 -11.35
C GLN A 338 -1.12 -18.07 -9.98
N ALA A 339 -1.08 -16.97 -9.23
CA ALA A 339 -0.56 -16.93 -7.87
C ALA A 339 -1.47 -17.72 -6.91
N LEU A 340 -2.79 -17.50 -6.95
CA LEU A 340 -3.76 -18.27 -6.15
C LEU A 340 -3.67 -19.78 -6.41
N GLU A 341 -3.61 -20.18 -7.69
CA GLU A 341 -3.46 -21.59 -8.09
C GLU A 341 -2.16 -22.20 -7.57
N SER A 342 -1.09 -21.41 -7.48
CA SER A 342 0.19 -21.85 -6.95
C SER A 342 0.26 -21.84 -5.43
N LEU A 343 -0.50 -20.95 -4.77
CA LEU A 343 -0.63 -20.90 -3.31
C LEU A 343 -1.35 -22.15 -2.78
N GLU A 344 -2.29 -22.74 -3.52
CA GLU A 344 -3.04 -23.94 -3.11
C GLU A 344 -3.64 -23.82 -1.68
N TRP A 345 -4.07 -22.61 -1.30
CA TRP A 345 -4.57 -22.29 0.04
C TRP A 345 -6.07 -22.62 0.16
N HIS A 346 -6.46 -23.28 1.25
CA HIS A 346 -7.81 -23.82 1.47
C HIS A 346 -8.41 -23.41 2.81
#